data_AF-S9TYT6-F1
#
_entry.id   AF-S9TYT6-F1
#
_cell.length_a   1.000
_cell.length_b   1.000
_cell.length_c   1.000
_cell.angle_alpha   90.00
_cell.angle_beta   90.00
_cell.angle_gamma   90.00
#
_symmetry.space_group_name_H-M   'P 1'
#
loop_
_entity.id
_entity.type
_entity.pdbx_description
1 polymer ?
#
loop_
_entity_poly.entity_id
_entity_poly.type
_entity_poly.pdbx_seq_one_letter_code
_entity_poly.pdbx_strand_id
1 'polypeptide(L)'
;MHGKQQVSQEEERMLHKLKDYRVLSSAIDSLRHMILLVFFFFSFPFHCSLGVVEEAKQGVAMADVIPKMPWRVWLKVHTKAICQALPVAFFIVVETKDMYYRATWDVQPMHPSRFSTGDVVAICNRWYTLPTYGHKLYSFVSKALLKSCWDDVGVVVMRDQKPHLLFCEFDGVKEMPLEEFLATRLPRGVAVRPLLLDPTAAKLSTPVADLFLSEVRKMEVHPWYLFNASRRGGEEHKLYELCVAMNAQRAKLRQMCTSSRAYSRQAIEDQQGRLRDLEVMRQHMAAHVPHDDAFRLFNGSLVASFLATFGLLDRQVPAPCRYVPQDFAHDVPFAGTTSLDEPIVFFKS
;
A
#
# COMPACT_ATOMS: atom_id res chain seq x y z
N MET A 1 26.22 -17.16 31.43
CA MET A 1 25.20 -16.14 31.12
C MET A 1 25.07 -15.91 29.60
N HIS A 2 24.86 -16.95 28.79
CA HIS A 2 24.77 -16.84 27.32
C HIS A 2 23.45 -17.37 26.71
N GLY A 3 22.50 -17.81 27.54
CA GLY A 3 21.24 -18.40 27.05
C GLY A 3 20.09 -17.42 26.82
N LYS A 4 20.18 -16.14 27.25
CA LYS A 4 19.04 -15.20 27.18
C LYS A 4 19.00 -14.32 25.92
N GLN A 5 20.11 -14.18 25.19
CA GLN A 5 20.15 -13.35 23.97
C GLN A 5 19.72 -14.10 22.70
N GLN A 6 19.90 -15.43 22.64
CA GLN A 6 19.49 -16.23 21.48
C GLN A 6 17.97 -16.42 21.40
N VAL A 7 17.30 -16.60 22.55
CA VAL A 7 15.83 -16.78 22.61
C VAL A 7 15.09 -15.53 22.12
N SER A 8 15.61 -14.33 22.42
CA SER A 8 15.00 -13.06 21.99
C SER A 8 15.08 -12.82 20.47
N GLN A 9 16.15 -13.25 19.80
CA GLN A 9 16.27 -13.13 18.33
C GLN A 9 15.45 -14.18 17.58
N GLU A 10 15.23 -15.34 18.18
CA GLU A 10 14.39 -16.40 17.61
C GLU A 10 12.89 -16.09 17.78
N GLU A 11 12.50 -15.47 18.90
CA GLU A 11 11.16 -14.92 19.12
C GLU A 11 10.84 -13.77 18.17
N GLU A 12 11.77 -12.83 17.92
CA GLU A 12 11.57 -11.75 16.93
C GLU A 12 11.47 -12.29 15.49
N ARG A 13 12.26 -13.32 15.13
CA ARG A 13 12.14 -14.02 13.83
C ARG A 13 10.82 -14.76 13.68
N MET A 14 10.32 -15.40 14.74
CA MET A 14 9.02 -16.06 14.72
C MET A 14 7.86 -15.05 14.68
N LEU A 15 7.97 -13.92 15.38
CA LEU A 15 6.99 -12.82 15.31
C LEU A 15 6.93 -12.15 13.93
N HIS A 16 8.06 -12.03 13.24
CA HIS A 16 8.10 -11.53 11.86
C HIS A 16 7.48 -12.54 10.89
N LYS A 17 7.83 -13.84 11.00
CA LYS A 17 7.19 -14.92 10.22
C LYS A 17 5.69 -15.06 10.50
N LEU A 18 5.24 -14.80 11.74
CA LEU A 18 3.82 -14.78 12.12
C LEU A 18 3.09 -13.54 11.59
N LYS A 19 3.76 -12.39 11.42
CA LYS A 19 3.21 -11.23 10.70
C LYS A 19 3.03 -11.53 9.21
N ASP A 20 4.01 -12.19 8.58
CA ASP A 20 3.96 -12.52 7.16
C ASP A 20 2.91 -13.59 6.83
N TYR A 21 2.75 -14.60 7.71
CA TYR A 21 1.63 -15.56 7.64
C TYR A 21 0.27 -14.94 7.96
N ARG A 22 0.18 -13.98 8.91
CA ARG A 22 -1.06 -13.24 9.16
C ARG A 22 -1.48 -12.39 7.97
N VAL A 23 -0.55 -11.85 7.18
CA VAL A 23 -0.89 -11.00 6.02
C VAL A 23 -1.41 -11.83 4.85
N LEU A 24 -0.84 -13.01 4.57
CA LEU A 24 -1.34 -13.91 3.52
C LEU A 24 -2.63 -14.63 3.95
N SER A 25 -2.69 -15.11 5.21
CA SER A 25 -3.89 -15.68 5.82
C SER A 25 -5.02 -14.66 5.85
N SER A 26 -4.76 -13.40 6.24
CA SER A 26 -5.80 -12.36 6.34
C SER A 26 -6.40 -11.94 4.99
N ALA A 27 -5.66 -12.01 3.87
CA ALA A 27 -6.24 -11.76 2.54
C ALA A 27 -7.19 -12.89 2.12
N ILE A 28 -6.74 -14.13 2.30
CA ILE A 28 -7.57 -15.31 2.04
C ILE A 28 -8.73 -15.33 3.03
N ASP A 29 -8.53 -14.96 4.28
CA ASP A 29 -9.55 -14.89 5.33
C ASP A 29 -10.50 -13.73 5.12
N SER A 30 -10.09 -12.58 4.58
CA SER A 30 -10.99 -11.46 4.26
C SER A 30 -11.82 -11.75 3.01
N LEU A 31 -11.23 -12.37 2.00
CA LEU A 31 -11.96 -12.84 0.83
C LEU A 31 -12.88 -14.01 1.20
N ARG A 32 -12.40 -14.93 2.04
CA ARG A 32 -13.17 -16.04 2.61
C ARG A 32 -14.21 -15.55 3.59
N HIS A 33 -14.01 -14.46 4.33
CA HIS A 33 -15.03 -13.84 5.19
C HIS A 33 -16.03 -13.04 4.37
N MET A 34 -15.63 -12.40 3.26
CA MET A 34 -16.60 -11.84 2.29
C MET A 34 -17.42 -12.94 1.64
N ILE A 35 -16.78 -14.01 1.16
CA ILE A 35 -17.45 -15.17 0.58
C ILE A 35 -18.31 -15.86 1.64
N LEU A 36 -17.84 -16.03 2.88
CA LEU A 36 -18.58 -16.61 4.00
C LEU A 36 -19.67 -15.68 4.50
N LEU A 37 -19.55 -14.35 4.46
CA LEU A 37 -20.63 -13.41 4.78
C LEU A 37 -21.71 -13.47 3.70
N VAL A 38 -21.31 -13.52 2.43
CA VAL A 38 -22.21 -13.77 1.30
C VAL A 38 -22.83 -15.17 1.41
N PHE A 39 -22.12 -16.17 1.91
CA PHE A 39 -22.71 -17.48 2.17
C PHE A 39 -23.60 -17.46 3.43
N PHE A 40 -23.24 -16.79 4.52
CA PHE A 40 -23.93 -16.80 5.82
C PHE A 40 -25.24 -16.01 5.76
N PHE A 41 -25.25 -14.86 5.10
CA PHE A 41 -26.49 -14.10 4.85
C PHE A 41 -27.46 -14.80 3.88
N PHE A 42 -26.96 -15.70 3.00
CA PHE A 42 -27.80 -16.38 2.01
C PHE A 42 -28.04 -17.88 2.29
N SER A 43 -27.33 -18.47 3.25
CA SER A 43 -27.54 -19.83 3.77
C SER A 43 -28.40 -19.84 5.04
N PHE A 44 -28.89 -18.68 5.48
CA PHE A 44 -29.80 -18.56 6.62
C PHE A 44 -31.28 -18.92 6.35
N PRO A 45 -31.65 -19.68 5.29
CA PRO A 45 -32.82 -20.55 5.37
C PRO A 45 -32.45 -22.04 5.49
N PHE A 46 -31.18 -22.40 5.69
CA PHE A 46 -30.73 -23.81 5.70
C PHE A 46 -30.56 -24.45 7.09
N HIS A 47 -30.93 -23.77 8.17
CA HIS A 47 -30.85 -24.32 9.54
C HIS A 47 -32.21 -24.52 10.25
N CYS A 48 -33.26 -24.79 9.48
CA CYS A 48 -34.52 -25.34 10.01
C CYS A 48 -34.81 -26.80 9.57
N SER A 49 -33.84 -27.57 9.08
CA SER A 49 -34.14 -28.96 8.64
C SER A 49 -33.04 -29.99 8.89
N LEU A 50 -32.28 -29.83 9.97
CA LEU A 50 -31.45 -30.92 10.53
C LEU A 50 -31.74 -31.05 12.03
N GLY A 51 -33.02 -31.26 12.35
CA GLY A 51 -33.49 -31.67 13.67
C GLY A 51 -33.86 -33.15 13.63
N VAL A 52 -33.07 -33.96 14.32
CA VAL A 52 -33.49 -35.14 15.10
C VAL A 52 -34.37 -36.16 14.36
N VAL A 53 -33.72 -37.20 13.82
CA VAL A 53 -34.38 -38.51 13.64
C VAL A 53 -34.42 -39.18 15.01
N GLU A 54 -35.46 -38.88 15.79
CA GLU A 54 -35.94 -39.75 16.85
C GLU A 54 -37.07 -40.60 16.25
N GLU A 55 -36.88 -41.92 16.29
CA GLU A 55 -37.95 -42.89 16.08
C GLU A 55 -38.98 -42.75 17.21
N ALA A 56 -40.18 -42.22 16.93
CA ALA A 56 -41.39 -42.60 17.65
C ALA A 56 -42.68 -42.20 16.90
N LYS A 57 -43.26 -43.22 16.25
CA LYS A 57 -44.69 -43.54 16.12
C LYS A 57 -45.70 -42.43 15.75
N GLN A 58 -46.26 -42.65 14.55
CA GLN A 58 -47.69 -42.57 14.18
C GLN A 58 -48.39 -41.21 14.31
N GLY A 59 -48.58 -40.58 13.14
CA GLY A 59 -49.72 -39.69 12.93
C GLY A 59 -49.51 -38.69 11.80
N VAL A 60 -50.27 -38.86 10.72
CA VAL A 60 -50.51 -37.89 9.63
C VAL A 60 -49.43 -37.82 8.53
N ALA A 61 -49.66 -38.57 7.46
CA ALA A 61 -49.02 -38.37 6.17
C ALA A 61 -49.60 -37.12 5.48
N MET A 62 -49.03 -35.95 5.76
CA MET A 62 -49.01 -34.85 4.81
C MET A 62 -47.66 -34.93 4.15
N ALA A 63 -47.60 -35.41 2.91
CA ALA A 63 -46.39 -35.37 2.12
C ALA A 63 -45.99 -33.91 1.97
N ASP A 64 -44.97 -33.48 2.72
CA ASP A 64 -44.29 -32.21 2.50
C ASP A 64 -43.64 -32.27 1.11
N VAL A 65 -44.42 -31.83 0.11
CA VAL A 65 -43.93 -31.60 -1.24
C VAL A 65 -43.05 -30.37 -1.15
N ILE A 66 -41.79 -30.54 -0.76
CA ILE A 66 -40.79 -29.48 -0.82
C ILE A 66 -40.63 -29.15 -2.31
N PRO A 67 -41.03 -27.96 -2.78
CA PRO A 67 -40.89 -27.62 -4.18
C PRO A 67 -39.40 -27.58 -4.55
N LYS A 68 -38.95 -28.57 -5.32
CA LYS A 68 -37.59 -28.59 -5.87
C LYS A 68 -37.49 -27.55 -6.97
N MET A 69 -36.91 -26.40 -6.64
CA MET A 69 -36.63 -25.37 -7.64
C MET A 69 -35.70 -25.93 -8.73
N PRO A 70 -36.02 -25.77 -10.04
CA PRO A 70 -35.13 -26.20 -11.10
C PRO A 70 -33.76 -25.51 -11.01
N TRP A 71 -32.67 -26.26 -11.24
CA TRP A 71 -31.29 -25.77 -11.11
C TRP A 71 -31.05 -24.43 -11.85
N ARG A 72 -31.62 -24.25 -13.05
CA ARG A 72 -31.49 -23.00 -13.82
C ARG A 72 -32.14 -21.80 -13.14
N VAL A 73 -33.28 -22.00 -12.48
CA VAL A 73 -33.99 -20.95 -11.74
C VAL A 73 -33.24 -20.64 -10.44
N TRP A 74 -32.78 -21.68 -9.74
CA TRP A 74 -31.95 -21.56 -8.54
C TRP A 74 -30.68 -20.75 -8.83
N LEU A 75 -29.94 -21.10 -9.88
CA LEU A 75 -28.73 -20.39 -10.31
C LEU A 75 -29.03 -18.92 -10.63
N LYS A 76 -30.09 -18.63 -11.41
CA LYS A 76 -30.48 -17.25 -11.73
C LYS A 76 -30.80 -16.42 -10.50
N VAL A 77 -31.57 -16.98 -9.56
CA VAL A 77 -31.92 -16.29 -8.30
C VAL A 77 -30.67 -16.02 -7.47
N HIS A 78 -29.78 -17.00 -7.33
CA HIS A 78 -28.55 -16.86 -6.55
C HIS A 78 -27.55 -15.90 -7.21
N THR A 79 -27.36 -15.96 -8.53
CA THR A 79 -26.55 -14.97 -9.24
C THR A 79 -27.11 -13.56 -9.07
N LYS A 80 -28.43 -13.37 -9.20
CA LYS A 80 -29.07 -12.06 -8.96
C LYS A 80 -28.82 -11.56 -7.54
N ALA A 81 -29.00 -12.43 -6.55
CA ALA A 81 -28.77 -12.12 -5.14
C ALA A 81 -27.30 -11.73 -4.87
N ILE A 82 -26.35 -12.50 -5.40
CA ILE A 82 -24.90 -12.20 -5.31
C ILE A 82 -24.59 -10.86 -5.97
N CYS A 83 -25.11 -10.59 -7.17
CA CYS A 83 -24.91 -9.31 -7.86
C CYS A 83 -25.48 -8.11 -7.09
N GLN A 84 -26.52 -8.30 -6.27
CA GLN A 84 -27.09 -7.26 -5.41
C GLN A 84 -26.31 -7.11 -4.10
N ALA A 85 -25.84 -8.21 -3.52
CA ALA A 85 -25.12 -8.20 -2.25
C ALA A 85 -23.68 -7.72 -2.36
N LEU A 86 -22.99 -8.05 -3.46
CA LEU A 86 -21.59 -7.70 -3.66
C LEU A 86 -21.33 -6.19 -3.57
N PRO A 87 -22.06 -5.29 -4.25
CA PRO A 87 -21.85 -3.85 -4.13
C PRO A 87 -22.02 -3.34 -2.70
N VAL A 88 -23.01 -3.84 -1.97
CA VAL A 88 -23.27 -3.46 -0.57
C VAL A 88 -22.13 -3.92 0.34
N ALA A 89 -21.68 -5.17 0.19
CA ALA A 89 -20.55 -5.69 0.94
C ALA A 89 -19.26 -4.91 0.66
N PHE A 90 -18.99 -4.59 -0.62
CA PHE A 90 -17.86 -3.75 -1.01
C PHE A 90 -17.93 -2.37 -0.35
N PHE A 91 -19.10 -1.74 -0.37
CA PHE A 91 -19.33 -0.42 0.23
C PHE A 91 -19.05 -0.44 1.74
N ILE A 92 -19.60 -1.44 2.45
CA ILE A 92 -19.37 -1.61 3.89
C ILE A 92 -17.87 -1.76 4.17
N VAL A 93 -17.15 -2.57 3.40
CA VAL A 93 -15.70 -2.79 3.60
C VAL A 93 -14.91 -1.49 3.40
N VAL A 94 -15.17 -0.75 2.32
CA VAL A 94 -14.44 0.50 2.01
C VAL A 94 -14.70 1.54 3.10
N GLU A 95 -15.95 1.79 3.47
CA GLU A 95 -16.29 2.80 4.47
C GLU A 95 -15.82 2.39 5.88
N THR A 96 -15.93 1.11 6.25
CA THR A 96 -15.46 0.63 7.56
C THR A 96 -13.95 0.77 7.69
N LYS A 97 -13.18 0.43 6.64
CA LYS A 97 -11.72 0.64 6.62
C LYS A 97 -11.39 2.12 6.77
N ASP A 98 -12.00 2.98 5.97
CA ASP A 98 -11.79 4.44 6.04
C ASP A 98 -12.09 4.99 7.44
N MET A 99 -13.19 4.55 8.08
CA MET A 99 -13.54 4.94 9.44
C MET A 99 -12.54 4.44 10.48
N TYR A 100 -12.11 3.18 10.37
CA TYR A 100 -11.15 2.57 11.28
C TYR A 100 -9.81 3.32 11.26
N TYR A 101 -9.23 3.53 10.07
CA TYR A 101 -7.94 4.23 9.96
C TYR A 101 -8.03 5.65 10.50
N ARG A 102 -9.10 6.37 10.19
CA ARG A 102 -9.31 7.73 10.70
C ARG A 102 -9.41 7.78 12.23
N ALA A 103 -10.05 6.79 12.85
CA ALA A 103 -10.15 6.72 14.31
C ALA A 103 -8.78 6.48 14.99
N THR A 104 -7.79 5.99 14.24
CA THR A 104 -6.43 5.69 14.75
C THR A 104 -5.39 6.76 14.43
N TRP A 105 -5.72 7.78 13.63
CA TRP A 105 -4.75 8.81 13.24
C TRP A 105 -4.52 9.83 14.35
N ASP A 106 -3.25 10.06 14.66
CA ASP A 106 -2.83 11.23 15.42
C ASP A 106 -2.65 12.41 14.46
N VAL A 107 -3.58 13.36 14.52
CA VAL A 107 -3.63 14.48 13.58
C VAL A 107 -2.88 15.66 14.16
N GLN A 108 -1.86 16.13 13.44
CA GLN A 108 -1.01 17.23 13.87
C GLN A 108 -1.12 18.42 12.91
N PRO A 109 -1.16 19.66 13.43
CA PRO A 109 -1.13 20.84 12.57
C PRO A 109 0.23 20.96 11.87
N MET A 110 0.21 21.33 10.60
CA MET A 110 1.41 21.45 9.79
C MET A 110 1.55 22.84 9.18
N HIS A 111 2.64 23.52 9.52
CA HIS A 111 2.96 24.82 8.93
C HIS A 111 3.61 24.63 7.54
N PRO A 112 3.29 25.46 6.53
CA PRO A 112 3.87 25.37 5.18
C PRO A 112 5.40 25.33 5.12
N SER A 113 6.07 25.94 6.11
CA SER A 113 7.54 25.95 6.20
C SER A 113 8.17 24.61 6.61
N ARG A 114 7.37 23.62 7.01
CA ARG A 114 7.86 22.27 7.35
C ARG A 114 8.02 21.37 6.13
N PHE A 115 7.40 21.74 5.01
CA PHE A 115 7.50 20.99 3.77
C PHE A 115 8.81 21.27 3.06
N SER A 116 9.33 20.24 2.40
CA SER A 116 10.51 20.27 1.56
C SER A 116 10.24 19.61 0.22
N THR A 117 10.95 20.04 -0.83
CA THR A 117 10.89 19.37 -2.13
C THR A 117 11.33 17.91 -1.97
N GLY A 118 10.52 16.97 -2.47
CA GLY A 118 10.75 15.54 -2.34
C GLY A 118 9.97 14.87 -1.21
N ASP A 119 9.35 15.63 -0.30
CA ASP A 119 8.42 15.06 0.68
C ASP A 119 7.29 14.33 -0.04
N VAL A 120 6.91 13.16 0.47
CA VAL A 120 5.88 12.33 -0.16
C VAL A 120 4.57 12.50 0.57
N VAL A 121 3.49 12.70 -0.17
CA VAL A 121 2.16 12.94 0.38
C VAL A 121 1.27 11.75 0.05
N ALA A 122 0.93 10.96 1.06
CA ALA A 122 -0.07 9.90 0.97
C ALA A 122 -1.47 10.49 1.17
N ILE A 123 -2.40 10.14 0.28
CA ILE A 123 -3.71 10.77 0.20
C ILE A 123 -4.77 9.68 0.35
N CYS A 124 -5.68 9.89 1.30
CA CYS A 124 -6.89 9.09 1.46
C CYS A 124 -8.05 9.88 0.84
N ASN A 125 -8.37 9.56 -0.42
CA ASN A 125 -9.39 10.29 -1.15
C ASN A 125 -10.79 10.01 -0.59
N ARG A 126 -11.61 11.04 -0.54
CA ARG A 126 -13.05 10.86 -0.35
C ARG A 126 -13.65 10.50 -1.71
N TRP A 127 -13.81 9.19 -1.97
CA TRP A 127 -14.11 8.67 -3.31
C TRP A 127 -15.29 9.39 -3.99
N TYR A 128 -16.36 9.72 -3.27
CA TYR A 128 -17.56 10.37 -3.84
C TYR A 128 -17.38 11.85 -4.18
N THR A 129 -16.34 12.53 -3.69
CA THR A 129 -16.00 13.92 -4.04
C THR A 129 -15.09 14.04 -5.25
N LEU A 130 -14.63 12.91 -5.81
CA LEU A 130 -13.75 12.91 -6.98
C LEU A 130 -14.51 13.35 -8.25
N PRO A 131 -13.83 14.05 -9.18
CA PRO A 131 -14.49 14.81 -10.24
C PRO A 131 -15.17 13.94 -11.31
N THR A 132 -14.62 12.76 -11.63
CA THR A 132 -15.17 11.88 -12.66
C THR A 132 -15.55 10.51 -12.10
N TYR A 133 -16.50 9.82 -12.73
CA TYR A 133 -16.87 8.44 -12.35
C TYR A 133 -15.68 7.47 -12.39
N GLY A 134 -14.75 7.66 -13.33
CA GLY A 134 -13.51 6.89 -13.39
C GLY A 134 -12.67 7.04 -12.11
N HIS A 135 -12.49 8.27 -11.62
CA HIS A 135 -11.81 8.52 -10.35
C HIS A 135 -12.56 7.91 -9.16
N LYS A 136 -13.89 8.08 -9.10
CA LYS A 136 -14.74 7.52 -8.04
C LYS A 136 -14.57 6.01 -7.95
N LEU A 137 -14.68 5.33 -9.09
CA LEU A 137 -14.53 3.88 -9.19
C LEU A 137 -13.10 3.45 -8.86
N TYR A 138 -12.09 4.14 -9.38
CA TYR A 138 -10.69 3.88 -9.08
C TYR A 138 -10.40 3.90 -7.59
N SER A 139 -10.77 5.00 -6.91
CA SER A 139 -10.58 5.19 -5.46
C SER A 139 -11.34 4.16 -4.63
N PHE A 140 -12.58 3.87 -5.04
CA PHE A 140 -13.41 2.87 -4.36
C PHE A 140 -12.81 1.45 -4.48
N VAL A 141 -12.41 1.05 -5.69
CA VAL A 141 -11.86 -0.28 -5.96
C VAL A 141 -10.46 -0.43 -5.36
N SER A 142 -9.62 0.60 -5.45
CA SER A 142 -8.29 0.58 -4.85
C SER A 142 -8.38 0.41 -3.34
N LYS A 143 -9.26 1.10 -2.62
CA LYS A 143 -9.45 0.90 -1.17
C LYS A 143 -10.02 -0.47 -0.79
N ALA A 144 -10.88 -1.02 -1.64
CA ALA A 144 -11.43 -2.34 -1.40
C ALA A 144 -10.34 -3.42 -1.55
N LEU A 145 -9.58 -3.36 -2.65
CA LEU A 145 -8.63 -4.40 -3.04
C LEU A 145 -7.25 -4.23 -2.42
N LEU A 146 -6.79 -2.98 -2.28
CA LEU A 146 -5.56 -2.68 -1.58
C LEU A 146 -5.83 -2.70 -0.06
N LYS A 147 -4.87 -3.20 0.71
CA LYS A 147 -4.97 -3.28 2.17
C LYS A 147 -4.61 -1.94 2.83
N SER A 148 -4.96 -0.84 2.18
CA SER A 148 -4.56 0.51 2.56
C SER A 148 -5.72 1.47 2.30
N CYS A 149 -5.90 2.44 3.20
CA CYS A 149 -6.78 3.58 2.96
C CYS A 149 -6.11 4.68 2.11
N TRP A 150 -4.77 4.63 1.97
CA TRP A 150 -3.99 5.48 1.08
C TRP A 150 -4.10 4.95 -0.35
N ASP A 151 -5.00 5.55 -1.11
CA ASP A 151 -5.31 5.14 -2.48
C ASP A 151 -4.67 6.02 -3.55
N ASP A 152 -3.99 7.07 -3.12
CA ASP A 152 -3.32 8.03 -3.99
C ASP A 152 -2.05 8.59 -3.32
N VAL A 153 -1.12 9.10 -4.13
CA VAL A 153 0.16 9.62 -3.66
C VAL A 153 0.68 10.71 -4.60
N GLY A 154 1.34 11.71 -4.01
CA GLY A 154 2.05 12.76 -4.74
C GLY A 154 3.36 13.13 -4.07
N VAL A 155 4.11 14.03 -4.68
CA VAL A 155 5.36 14.56 -4.16
C VAL A 155 5.29 16.07 -4.03
N VAL A 156 5.88 16.62 -2.98
CA VAL A 156 5.95 18.07 -2.78
C VAL A 156 7.08 18.65 -3.63
N VAL A 157 6.78 19.78 -4.28
CA VAL A 157 7.75 20.66 -4.92
C VAL A 157 7.58 22.04 -4.32
N MET A 158 8.64 22.60 -3.73
CA MET A 158 8.59 23.95 -3.16
C MET A 158 8.73 25.00 -4.27
N ARG A 159 7.74 25.89 -4.37
CA ARG A 159 7.70 27.05 -5.28
C ARG A 159 7.54 28.31 -4.46
N ASP A 160 8.47 29.25 -4.56
CA ASP A 160 8.39 30.53 -3.83
C ASP A 160 8.02 30.37 -2.33
N GLN A 161 8.65 29.39 -1.67
CA GLN A 161 8.40 29.00 -0.26
C GLN A 161 7.00 28.44 0.04
N LYS A 162 6.24 28.04 -0.98
CA LYS A 162 4.94 27.38 -0.85
C LYS A 162 5.01 25.92 -1.33
N PRO A 163 4.38 24.98 -0.61
CA PRO A 163 4.32 23.60 -1.04
C PRO A 163 3.33 23.45 -2.20
N HIS A 164 3.82 22.99 -3.34
CA HIS A 164 3.00 22.52 -4.45
C HIS A 164 3.00 20.99 -4.45
N LEU A 165 1.84 20.40 -4.70
CA LEU A 165 1.69 18.97 -4.86
C LEU A 165 1.78 18.62 -6.35
N LEU A 166 2.74 17.76 -6.68
CA LEU A 166 2.85 17.10 -7.98
C LEU A 166 2.22 15.70 -7.88
N PHE A 167 1.22 15.44 -8.72
CA PHE A 167 0.43 14.20 -8.68
C PHE A 167 -0.08 13.81 -10.06
N CYS A 168 -0.53 12.57 -10.21
CA CYS A 168 -1.01 12.01 -11.48
C CYS A 168 -2.53 11.81 -11.43
N GLU A 169 -3.24 12.39 -12.38
CA GLU A 169 -4.67 12.17 -12.60
C GLU A 169 -4.93 11.33 -13.86
N PHE A 170 -6.21 11.02 -14.12
CA PHE A 170 -6.66 10.33 -15.34
C PHE A 170 -6.45 11.15 -16.63
N ASP A 171 -6.33 12.47 -16.53
CA ASP A 171 -6.14 13.38 -17.66
C ASP A 171 -4.71 13.90 -17.78
N GLY A 172 -3.78 13.47 -16.90
CA GLY A 172 -2.37 13.81 -16.98
C GLY A 172 -1.74 14.14 -15.63
N VAL A 173 -0.48 14.59 -15.70
CA VAL A 173 0.29 15.03 -14.52
C VAL A 173 -0.01 16.49 -14.21
N LYS A 174 -0.37 16.77 -12.96
CA LYS A 174 -0.73 18.11 -12.47
C LYS A 174 0.20 18.54 -11.34
N GLU A 175 0.46 19.84 -11.29
CA GLU A 175 1.11 20.50 -10.16
C GLU A 175 0.21 21.64 -9.72
N MET A 176 -0.13 21.71 -8.44
CA MET A 176 -0.92 22.81 -7.88
C MET A 176 -0.55 23.08 -6.43
N PRO A 177 -0.82 24.28 -5.89
CA PRO A 177 -0.62 24.57 -4.47
C PRO A 177 -1.32 23.53 -3.59
N LEU A 178 -0.63 23.04 -2.55
CA LEU A 178 -1.18 22.00 -1.68
C LEU A 178 -2.49 22.44 -1.03
N GLU A 179 -2.59 23.70 -0.60
CA GLU A 179 -3.83 24.26 -0.04
C GLU A 179 -5.01 24.23 -1.02
N GLU A 180 -4.75 24.52 -2.29
CA GLU A 180 -5.74 24.47 -3.37
C GLU A 180 -6.17 23.02 -3.64
N PHE A 181 -5.23 22.09 -3.67
CA PHE A 181 -5.52 20.66 -3.80
C PHE A 181 -6.44 20.19 -2.66
N LEU A 182 -6.11 20.53 -1.41
CA LEU A 182 -6.92 20.15 -0.24
C LEU A 182 -8.31 20.79 -0.27
N ALA A 183 -8.42 22.04 -0.75
CA ALA A 183 -9.69 22.76 -0.89
C ALA A 183 -10.61 22.14 -1.94
N THR A 184 -10.03 21.70 -3.06
CA THR A 184 -10.78 21.21 -4.22
C THR A 184 -11.13 19.73 -4.09
N ARG A 185 -10.19 18.89 -3.66
CA ARG A 185 -10.36 17.43 -3.57
C ARG A 185 -11.04 16.97 -2.28
N LEU A 186 -11.01 17.80 -1.23
CA LEU A 186 -11.57 17.49 0.10
C LEU A 186 -11.26 16.04 0.55
N PRO A 187 -9.98 15.63 0.52
CA PRO A 187 -9.60 14.27 0.90
C PRO A 187 -10.05 13.98 2.33
N ARG A 188 -10.32 12.70 2.63
CA ARG A 188 -10.68 12.30 4.00
C ARG A 188 -9.52 12.50 4.96
N GLY A 189 -8.29 12.37 4.47
CA GLY A 189 -7.07 12.65 5.20
C GLY A 189 -5.85 12.64 4.31
N VAL A 190 -4.81 13.30 4.78
CA VAL A 190 -3.54 13.43 4.09
C VAL A 190 -2.43 13.22 5.11
N ALA A 191 -1.42 12.43 4.74
CA ALA A 191 -0.22 12.27 5.53
C ALA A 191 0.99 12.66 4.69
N VAL A 192 1.82 13.54 5.22
CA VAL A 192 3.13 13.79 4.62
C VAL A 192 4.14 12.86 5.27
N ARG A 193 5.08 12.39 4.48
CA ARG A 193 6.29 11.72 4.92
C ARG A 193 7.47 12.58 4.52
N PRO A 194 8.06 13.30 5.49
CA PRO A 194 9.26 14.09 5.26
C PRO A 194 10.38 13.24 4.65
N LEU A 195 11.02 13.76 3.61
CA LEU A 195 12.16 13.10 3.00
C LEU A 195 13.43 13.40 3.80
N LEU A 196 14.00 12.37 4.42
CA LEU A 196 15.26 12.46 5.14
C LEU A 196 16.40 12.16 4.18
N LEU A 197 17.05 13.22 3.71
CA LEU A 197 18.24 13.09 2.89
C LEU A 197 19.46 12.74 3.71
N ASP A 198 20.34 11.96 3.09
CA ASP A 198 21.73 11.87 3.51
C ASP A 198 22.35 13.29 3.60
N PRO A 199 23.03 13.65 4.70
CA PRO A 199 23.76 14.92 4.82
C PRO A 199 24.75 15.20 3.68
N THR A 200 25.26 14.16 3.01
CA THR A 200 26.16 14.29 1.85
C THR A 200 25.43 14.34 0.51
N ALA A 201 24.11 14.10 0.48
CA ALA A 201 23.32 14.21 -0.74
C ALA A 201 23.09 15.68 -1.10
N ALA A 202 23.09 15.96 -2.41
CA ALA A 202 22.71 17.26 -2.93
C ALA A 202 21.23 17.52 -2.61
N LYS A 203 20.89 18.78 -2.29
CA LYS A 203 19.50 19.20 -2.15
C LYS A 203 18.75 18.99 -3.47
N LEU A 204 17.48 18.62 -3.40
CA LEU A 204 16.63 18.52 -4.59
C LEU A 204 16.43 19.91 -5.18
N SER A 205 16.97 20.11 -6.39
CA SER A 205 16.92 21.39 -7.07
C SER A 205 15.60 21.59 -7.83
N THR A 206 15.02 22.78 -7.71
CA THR A 206 13.79 23.17 -8.43
C THR A 206 13.92 23.06 -9.95
N PRO A 207 15.03 23.48 -10.60
CA PRO A 207 15.18 23.35 -12.05
C PRO A 207 15.13 21.89 -12.56
N VAL A 208 15.64 20.93 -11.77
CA VAL A 208 15.54 19.51 -12.12
C VAL A 208 14.10 19.02 -11.96
N ALA A 209 13.38 19.47 -10.93
CA ALA A 209 11.95 19.19 -10.77
C ALA A 209 11.13 19.78 -11.94
N ASP A 210 11.48 20.97 -12.43
CA ASP A 210 10.87 21.59 -13.61
C ASP A 210 11.09 20.78 -14.88
N LEU A 211 12.33 20.35 -15.12
CA LEU A 211 12.66 19.50 -16.24
C LEU A 211 11.87 18.19 -16.17
N PHE A 212 11.87 17.53 -15.00
CA PHE A 212 11.09 16.31 -14.78
C PHE A 212 9.62 16.53 -15.12
N LEU A 213 9.01 17.57 -14.56
CA LEU A 213 7.61 17.92 -14.80
C LEU A 213 7.31 18.13 -16.28
N SER A 214 8.19 18.84 -16.98
CA SER A 214 8.04 19.11 -18.42
C SER A 214 8.05 17.83 -19.25
N GLU A 215 8.83 16.81 -18.86
CA GLU A 215 8.90 15.53 -19.55
C GLU A 215 7.72 14.63 -19.21
N VAL A 216 7.38 14.46 -17.93
CA VAL A 216 6.30 13.55 -17.52
C VAL A 216 4.92 14.01 -17.98
N ARG A 217 4.71 15.31 -18.19
CA ARG A 217 3.46 15.85 -18.75
C ARG A 217 3.21 15.43 -20.20
N LYS A 218 4.24 15.00 -20.92
CA LYS A 218 4.11 14.51 -22.31
C LYS A 218 3.65 13.04 -22.36
N MET A 219 3.67 12.35 -21.23
CA MET A 219 3.43 10.91 -21.18
C MET A 219 1.94 10.60 -21.02
N GLU A 220 1.52 9.48 -21.61
CA GLU A 220 0.18 8.95 -21.41
C GLU A 220 0.06 8.33 -20.01
N VAL A 221 -1.09 8.59 -19.36
CA VAL A 221 -1.39 8.05 -18.04
C VAL A 221 -2.17 6.73 -18.14
N HIS A 222 -1.81 5.78 -17.29
CA HIS A 222 -2.40 4.45 -17.20
C HIS A 222 -2.88 4.18 -15.76
N PRO A 223 -3.89 4.90 -15.25
CA PRO A 223 -4.31 4.81 -13.85
C PRO A 223 -4.66 3.38 -13.43
N TRP A 224 -5.32 2.61 -14.30
CA TRP A 224 -5.71 1.22 -14.03
C TRP A 224 -4.52 0.25 -13.91
N TYR A 225 -3.32 0.64 -14.34
CA TYR A 225 -2.12 -0.18 -14.16
C TYR A 225 -1.77 -0.38 -12.68
N LEU A 226 -2.28 0.47 -11.77
CA LEU A 226 -2.19 0.28 -10.31
C LEU A 226 -2.52 -1.17 -9.91
N PHE A 227 -3.58 -1.75 -10.45
CA PHE A 227 -4.04 -3.09 -10.06
C PHE A 227 -3.12 -4.19 -10.58
N ASN A 228 -2.38 -3.95 -11.65
CA ASN A 228 -1.34 -4.86 -12.10
C ASN A 228 -0.07 -4.67 -11.25
N ALA A 229 0.32 -3.43 -10.97
CA ALA A 229 1.43 -3.09 -10.07
C ALA A 229 1.23 -3.70 -8.67
N SER A 230 0.01 -3.66 -8.13
CA SER A 230 -0.32 -4.22 -6.82
C SER A 230 -0.29 -5.75 -6.76
N ARG A 231 -0.24 -6.43 -7.91
CA ARG A 231 -0.11 -7.90 -7.98
C ARG A 231 1.35 -8.36 -7.93
N ARG A 232 2.28 -7.46 -7.55
CA ARG A 232 3.66 -7.81 -7.19
C ARG A 232 3.67 -9.02 -6.26
N GLY A 233 4.33 -10.09 -6.69
CA GLY A 233 4.33 -11.38 -6.00
C GLY A 233 5.57 -12.19 -6.34
N GLY A 234 5.71 -13.36 -5.71
CA GLY A 234 6.82 -14.28 -5.98
C GLY A 234 8.19 -13.63 -5.76
N GLU A 235 9.07 -13.78 -6.75
CA GLU A 235 10.46 -13.31 -6.71
C GLU A 235 10.56 -11.78 -6.73
N GLU A 236 9.65 -11.09 -7.43
CA GLU A 236 9.62 -9.63 -7.49
C GLU A 236 9.32 -9.02 -6.11
N HIS A 237 8.38 -9.61 -5.36
CA HIS A 237 8.07 -9.16 -4.01
C HIS A 237 9.23 -9.40 -3.05
N LYS A 238 9.85 -10.58 -3.10
CA LYS A 238 11.04 -10.89 -2.28
C LYS A 238 12.19 -9.94 -2.56
N LEU A 239 12.40 -9.57 -3.82
CA LEU A 239 13.43 -8.62 -4.20
C LEU A 239 13.12 -7.22 -3.68
N TYR A 240 11.87 -6.77 -3.76
CA TYR A 240 11.43 -5.53 -3.14
C TYR A 240 11.76 -5.50 -1.64
N GLU A 241 11.34 -6.53 -0.89
CA GLU A 241 11.60 -6.64 0.55
C GLU A 241 13.09 -6.63 0.87
N LEU A 242 13.88 -7.34 0.07
CA LEU A 242 15.33 -7.38 0.23
C LEU A 242 15.98 -6.01 0.03
N CYS A 243 15.56 -5.26 -1.01
CA CYS A 243 16.06 -3.91 -1.25
C CYS A 243 15.68 -2.95 -0.10
N VAL A 244 14.46 -3.06 0.45
CA VAL A 244 14.05 -2.29 1.64
C VAL A 244 14.91 -2.64 2.85
N ALA A 245 15.12 -3.94 3.10
CA ALA A 245 15.97 -4.41 4.21
C ALA A 245 17.43 -3.96 4.06
N MET A 246 17.96 -3.94 2.84
CA MET A 246 19.29 -3.42 2.54
C MET A 246 19.40 -1.92 2.86
N ASN A 247 18.40 -1.12 2.50
CA ASN A 247 18.38 0.31 2.84
C ASN A 247 18.39 0.52 4.37
N ALA A 248 17.54 -0.21 5.09
CA ALA A 248 17.51 -0.16 6.56
C ALA A 248 18.87 -0.58 7.18
N GLN A 249 19.52 -1.61 6.62
CA GLN A 249 20.83 -2.07 7.08
C GLN A 249 21.94 -1.04 6.79
N ARG A 250 21.89 -0.34 5.65
CA ARG A 250 22.81 0.76 5.32
C ARG A 250 22.64 1.95 6.27
N ALA A 251 21.41 2.35 6.54
CA ALA A 251 21.10 3.40 7.51
C ALA A 251 21.63 3.04 8.92
N LYS A 252 21.39 1.80 9.37
CA LYS A 252 21.90 1.28 10.64
C LYS A 252 23.43 1.29 10.71
N LEU A 253 24.11 0.81 9.67
CA LEU A 253 25.57 0.82 9.59
C LEU A 253 26.13 2.23 9.71
N ARG A 254 25.53 3.20 8.99
CA ARG A 254 25.94 4.59 9.08
C ARG A 254 25.79 5.13 10.50
N GLN A 255 24.64 4.90 11.14
CA GLN A 255 24.39 5.33 12.51
C GLN A 255 25.43 4.75 13.49
N MET A 256 25.81 3.49 13.31
CA MET A 256 26.86 2.85 14.10
C MET A 256 28.24 3.49 13.88
N CYS A 257 28.58 3.79 12.62
CA CYS A 257 29.85 4.43 12.26
C CYS A 257 29.96 5.89 12.75
N THR A 258 28.86 6.66 12.73
CA THR A 258 28.85 8.05 13.19
C THR A 258 28.84 8.15 14.72
N SER A 259 28.28 7.14 15.40
CA SER A 259 28.21 7.08 16.86
C SER A 259 29.50 6.48 17.45
N SER A 260 30.60 7.22 17.36
CA SER A 260 31.97 6.79 17.65
C SER A 260 32.26 6.23 19.07
N ARG A 261 31.27 6.22 19.98
CA ARG A 261 31.41 5.73 21.36
C ARG A 261 30.51 4.55 21.73
N ALA A 262 29.59 4.12 20.86
CA ALA A 262 28.54 3.16 21.25
C ALA A 262 28.76 1.72 20.76
N TYR A 263 29.56 1.50 19.72
CA TYR A 263 29.66 0.20 19.06
C TYR A 263 31.10 -0.28 18.92
N SER A 264 31.31 -1.58 19.14
CA SER A 264 32.61 -2.21 18.92
C SER A 264 32.92 -2.34 17.43
N ARG A 265 34.20 -2.34 17.08
CA ARG A 265 34.65 -2.57 15.69
C ARG A 265 34.14 -3.90 15.12
N GLN A 266 34.15 -4.95 15.95
CA GLN A 266 33.60 -6.26 15.57
C GLN A 266 32.11 -6.17 15.20
N ALA A 267 31.30 -5.44 15.97
CA ALA A 267 29.88 -5.30 15.67
C ALA A 267 29.63 -4.58 14.33
N ILE A 268 30.47 -3.60 13.99
CA ILE A 268 30.41 -2.90 12.69
C ILE A 268 30.81 -3.88 11.56
N GLU A 269 31.90 -4.62 11.71
CA GLU A 269 32.36 -5.61 10.73
C GLU A 269 31.33 -6.71 10.49
N ASP A 270 30.66 -7.20 11.55
CA ASP A 270 29.57 -8.17 11.46
C ASP A 270 28.38 -7.62 10.67
N GLN A 271 27.99 -6.35 10.91
CA GLN A 271 26.91 -5.71 10.16
C GLN A 271 27.29 -5.46 8.69
N GLN A 272 28.56 -5.17 8.40
CA GLN A 272 29.07 -5.05 7.03
C GLN A 272 29.07 -6.41 6.31
N GLY A 273 29.40 -7.50 7.01
CA GLY A 273 29.23 -8.87 6.52
C GLY A 273 27.81 -9.13 6.06
N ARG A 274 26.83 -8.86 6.94
CA ARG A 274 25.40 -9.00 6.61
C ARG A 274 24.97 -8.19 5.39
N LEU A 275 25.45 -6.94 5.26
CA LEU A 275 25.11 -6.12 4.11
C LEU A 275 25.64 -6.74 2.79
N ARG A 276 26.86 -7.30 2.80
CA ARG A 276 27.42 -8.01 1.65
C ARG A 276 26.60 -9.25 1.28
N ASP A 277 26.15 -10.02 2.27
CA ASP A 277 25.29 -11.18 2.03
C ASP A 277 23.97 -10.77 1.36
N LEU A 278 23.34 -9.69 1.84
CA LEU A 278 22.13 -9.15 1.24
C LEU A 278 22.38 -8.66 -0.20
N GLU A 279 23.53 -8.05 -0.49
CA GLU A 279 23.90 -7.60 -1.84
C GLU A 279 24.04 -8.77 -2.82
N VAL A 280 24.66 -9.87 -2.39
CA VAL A 280 24.76 -11.10 -3.19
C VAL A 280 23.38 -11.70 -3.44
N MET A 281 22.54 -11.79 -2.40
CA MET A 281 21.16 -12.25 -2.54
C MET A 281 20.36 -11.36 -3.51
N ARG A 282 20.58 -10.04 -3.47
CA ARG A 282 19.88 -9.08 -4.35
C ARG A 282 20.27 -9.29 -5.80
N GLN A 283 21.55 -9.45 -6.08
CA GLN A 283 22.06 -9.74 -7.43
C GLN A 283 21.49 -11.07 -7.96
N HIS A 284 21.48 -12.10 -7.13
CA HIS A 284 20.92 -13.40 -7.50
C HIS A 284 19.42 -13.31 -7.81
N MET A 285 18.64 -12.68 -6.92
CA MET A 285 17.20 -12.49 -7.13
C MET A 285 16.89 -11.63 -8.36
N ALA A 286 17.66 -10.55 -8.59
CA ALA A 286 17.46 -9.66 -9.72
C ALA A 286 17.61 -10.37 -11.08
N ALA A 287 18.45 -11.40 -11.16
CA ALA A 287 18.61 -12.20 -12.38
C ALA A 287 17.37 -13.04 -12.74
N HIS A 288 16.46 -13.27 -11.79
CA HIS A 288 15.28 -14.12 -11.99
C HIS A 288 13.97 -13.31 -12.11
N VAL A 289 13.99 -12.03 -11.72
CA VAL A 289 12.82 -11.15 -11.88
C VAL A 289 12.72 -10.70 -13.34
N PRO A 290 11.59 -10.94 -14.03
CA PRO A 290 11.41 -10.52 -15.41
C PRO A 290 11.48 -9.00 -15.53
N HIS A 291 12.18 -8.52 -16.56
CA HIS A 291 12.23 -7.10 -16.87
C HIS A 291 11.00 -6.70 -17.69
N ASP A 292 10.39 -5.59 -17.31
CA ASP A 292 9.25 -5.01 -18.02
C ASP A 292 9.67 -3.65 -18.57
N ASP A 293 9.94 -3.59 -19.86
CA ASP A 293 10.47 -2.41 -20.53
C ASP A 293 9.38 -1.32 -20.72
N ALA A 294 8.11 -1.65 -20.53
CA ALA A 294 7.02 -0.72 -20.72
C ALA A 294 6.79 0.08 -19.43
N PHE A 295 7.26 1.33 -19.42
CA PHE A 295 6.89 2.29 -18.38
C PHE A 295 5.41 2.66 -18.50
N ARG A 296 4.66 2.53 -17.40
CA ARG A 296 3.29 3.04 -17.30
C ARG A 296 3.24 4.09 -16.23
N LEU A 297 2.79 5.28 -16.61
CA LEU A 297 2.61 6.40 -15.71
C LEU A 297 1.30 6.30 -14.95
N PHE A 298 1.37 6.30 -13.64
CA PHE A 298 0.30 6.51 -12.67
C PHE A 298 0.92 7.11 -11.40
N ASN A 299 0.08 7.52 -10.47
CA ASN A 299 0.42 8.15 -9.19
C ASN A 299 1.64 7.54 -8.47
N GLY A 300 1.66 6.24 -8.22
CA GLY A 300 2.81 5.61 -7.55
C GLY A 300 4.11 5.67 -8.37
N SER A 301 4.02 5.40 -9.67
CA SER A 301 5.17 5.48 -10.56
C SER A 301 5.69 6.90 -10.82
N LEU A 302 4.82 7.92 -10.74
CA LEU A 302 5.20 9.33 -10.86
C LEU A 302 6.14 9.70 -9.70
N VAL A 303 5.73 9.38 -8.47
CA VAL A 303 6.52 9.65 -7.26
C VAL A 303 7.81 8.84 -7.28
N ALA A 304 7.75 7.55 -7.66
CA ALA A 304 8.96 6.75 -7.82
C ALA A 304 9.92 7.37 -8.85
N SER A 305 9.41 7.79 -10.01
CA SER A 305 10.23 8.37 -11.07
C SER A 305 10.83 9.71 -10.67
N PHE A 306 10.09 10.52 -9.90
CA PHE A 306 10.60 11.76 -9.33
C PHE A 306 11.81 11.47 -8.43
N LEU A 307 11.65 10.59 -7.43
CA LEU A 307 12.74 10.23 -6.51
C LEU A 307 13.92 9.57 -7.25
N ALA A 308 13.64 8.73 -8.25
CA ALA A 308 14.65 8.11 -9.09
C ALA A 308 15.42 9.12 -9.94
N THR A 309 14.79 10.22 -10.38
CA THR A 309 15.43 11.31 -11.14
C THR A 309 16.56 11.96 -10.33
N PHE A 310 16.37 12.11 -9.02
CA PHE A 310 17.39 12.60 -8.08
C PHE A 310 18.35 11.50 -7.59
N GLY A 311 18.27 10.29 -8.14
CA GLY A 311 19.13 9.17 -7.77
C GLY A 311 18.85 8.62 -6.36
N LEU A 312 17.66 8.91 -5.81
CA LEU A 312 17.31 8.53 -4.44
C LEU A 312 16.77 7.11 -4.34
N LEU A 313 16.11 6.58 -5.38
CA LEU A 313 15.64 5.20 -5.39
C LEU A 313 16.67 4.25 -6.00
N ASP A 314 16.71 3.02 -5.49
CA ASP A 314 17.45 1.94 -6.14
C ASP A 314 16.78 1.63 -7.49
N ARG A 315 17.40 2.11 -8.58
CA ARG A 315 16.91 1.93 -9.95
C ARG A 315 16.96 0.48 -10.41
N GLN A 316 17.63 -0.40 -9.67
CA GLN A 316 17.82 -1.78 -10.11
C GLN A 316 16.54 -2.59 -9.95
N VAL A 317 15.79 -2.53 -8.83
CA VAL A 317 14.49 -3.18 -8.65
C VAL A 317 13.70 -2.58 -7.47
N PRO A 318 12.35 -2.45 -7.56
CA PRO A 318 11.52 -2.70 -8.73
C PRO A 318 11.53 -1.54 -9.72
N ALA A 319 11.13 -1.83 -10.96
CA ALA A 319 10.92 -0.80 -11.97
C ALA A 319 10.01 0.31 -11.40
N PRO A 320 10.28 1.59 -11.67
CA PRO A 320 9.47 2.69 -11.15
C PRO A 320 7.95 2.54 -11.38
N CYS A 321 7.54 1.81 -12.41
CA CYS A 321 6.13 1.51 -12.70
C CYS A 321 5.47 0.51 -11.73
N ARG A 322 6.21 -0.12 -10.80
CA ARG A 322 5.65 -1.16 -9.89
C ARG A 322 5.38 -0.64 -8.48
N TYR A 323 5.65 0.63 -8.22
CA TYR A 323 5.36 1.27 -6.94
C TYR A 323 3.90 1.68 -6.86
N VAL A 324 3.25 1.29 -5.77
CA VAL A 324 1.85 1.63 -5.49
C VAL A 324 1.77 2.64 -4.34
N PRO A 325 0.69 3.43 -4.19
CA PRO A 325 0.58 4.46 -3.14
C PRO A 325 0.89 3.94 -1.73
N GLN A 326 0.46 2.72 -1.41
CA GLN A 326 0.75 2.06 -0.13
C GLN A 326 2.25 1.85 0.13
N ASP A 327 3.08 1.68 -0.92
CA ASP A 327 4.52 1.49 -0.75
C ASP A 327 5.15 2.74 -0.13
N PHE A 328 4.64 3.93 -0.46
CA PHE A 328 5.13 5.20 0.08
C PHE A 328 4.58 5.54 1.46
N ALA A 329 3.42 4.98 1.84
CA ALA A 329 2.97 5.02 3.23
C ALA A 329 3.85 4.15 4.15
N HIS A 330 4.69 3.29 3.55
CA HIS A 330 5.69 2.46 4.20
C HIS A 330 7.09 2.72 3.61
N ASP A 331 8.08 1.93 3.99
CA ASP A 331 9.43 2.16 3.48
C ASP A 331 9.56 1.67 2.03
N VAL A 332 10.23 2.50 1.23
CA VAL A 332 10.59 2.22 -0.16
C VAL A 332 12.11 1.94 -0.25
N PRO A 333 12.57 1.22 -1.29
CA PRO A 333 13.97 0.86 -1.43
C PRO A 333 14.76 2.07 -1.96
N PHE A 334 15.15 2.95 -1.05
CA PHE A 334 16.07 4.02 -1.36
C PHE A 334 17.49 3.50 -1.61
N ALA A 335 18.21 4.23 -2.45
CA ALA A 335 19.65 4.16 -2.58
C ALA A 335 20.30 4.91 -1.41
N GLY A 336 21.35 4.30 -0.84
CA GLY A 336 22.14 4.92 0.23
C GLY A 336 21.47 4.84 1.61
N THR A 337 21.34 5.99 2.27
CA THR A 337 20.73 6.12 3.62
C THR A 337 19.57 7.11 3.64
N THR A 338 19.00 7.41 2.47
CA THR A 338 17.79 8.23 2.36
C THR A 338 16.60 7.44 2.89
N SER A 339 15.68 8.10 3.59
CA SER A 339 14.46 7.48 4.08
C SER A 339 13.28 8.44 4.07
N LEU A 340 12.08 7.89 4.25
CA LEU A 340 10.88 8.66 4.56
C LEU A 340 10.68 8.59 6.07
N ASP A 341 10.51 9.74 6.71
CA ASP A 341 10.21 9.80 8.15
C ASP A 341 8.80 9.26 8.45
N GLU A 342 8.45 9.17 9.73
CA GLU A 342 7.11 8.77 10.15
C GLU A 342 6.03 9.66 9.51
N PRO A 343 4.88 9.07 9.10
CA PRO A 343 3.81 9.81 8.47
C PRO A 343 3.15 10.77 9.46
N ILE A 344 3.17 12.06 9.13
CA ILE A 344 2.48 13.10 9.89
C ILE A 344 1.13 13.34 9.21
N VAL A 345 0.06 12.88 9.85
CA VAL A 345 -1.31 13.09 9.37
C VAL A 345 -1.75 14.51 9.72
N PHE A 346 -2.27 15.23 8.74
CA PHE A 346 -2.80 16.57 8.95
C PHE A 346 -4.11 16.76 8.20
N PHE A 347 -4.97 17.61 8.75
CA PHE A 347 -6.14 18.12 8.05
C PHE A 347 -5.93 19.57 7.67
N LYS A 348 -6.65 20.00 6.64
CA LYS A 348 -6.84 21.43 6.40
C LYS A 348 -7.52 22.02 7.63
N SER A 349 -6.87 22.97 8.29
CA SER A 349 -7.46 23.83 9.32
C SER A 349 -8.47 24.80 8.71
#